data_AF-A0A813N1H3-F1
#
_entry.id   AF-A0A813N1H3-F1
#
_cell.length_a   1.000
_cell.length_b   1.000
_cell.length_c   1.000
_cell.angle_alpha   90.00
_cell.angle_beta   90.00
_cell.angle_gamma   90.00
#
_symmetry.space_group_name_H-M   'P 1'
#
loop_
_entity.id
_entity.type
_entity.pdbx_description
1 polymer ?
#
loop_
_entity_poly.entity_id
_entity_poly.type
_entity_poly.pdbx_seq_one_letter_code
_entity_poly.pdbx_strand_id
1 'polypeptide(L)'
;MWLMLQQETLEEFVCYRCKRNWQRKNTGIVRVTVNEKYFRPTEVDLSINNPKKVEENLKWKPKMTFKKLVKEMVAADIELMRKDPTA
;
A
#
# COMPACT_ATOMS: atom_id res chain seq x y z
N MET A 1 1.81 -0.87 -5.09
CA MET A 1 0.96 -0.04 -4.19
C MET A 1 -0.17 -0.86 -3.55
N TRP A 2 -0.82 -1.76 -4.30
CA TRP A 2 -1.93 -2.61 -3.84
C TRP A 2 -1.60 -3.62 -2.71
N LEU A 3 -0.35 -4.13 -2.66
CA LEU A 3 0.10 -5.10 -1.65
C LEU A 3 0.37 -4.51 -0.25
N MET A 4 0.24 -3.19 -0.05
CA MET A 4 0.37 -2.60 1.30
C MET A 4 -0.80 -2.92 2.23
N LEU A 5 -1.93 -3.36 1.68
CA LEU A 5 -3.12 -3.70 2.45
C LEU A 5 -3.20 -5.20 2.82
N GLN A 6 -2.17 -5.99 2.50
CA GLN A 6 -2.09 -7.44 2.78
C GLN A 6 -0.91 -7.79 3.71
N GLN A 7 -0.57 -6.92 4.67
CA GLN A 7 0.41 -7.25 5.71
C GLN A 7 -0.32 -7.69 6.98
N GLU A 8 -0.03 -8.90 7.46
CA GLU A 8 -0.61 -9.49 8.68
C GLU A 8 -0.14 -8.80 9.98
N THR A 9 0.90 -7.96 9.93
CA THR A 9 1.38 -7.21 11.09
C THR A 9 1.66 -5.74 10.74
N LEU A 10 0.64 -4.91 10.97
CA LEU A 10 0.80 -3.51 11.32
C LEU A 10 0.17 -3.37 12.71
N GLU A 11 1.01 -3.25 13.73
CA GLU A 11 0.56 -2.93 15.09
C GLU A 11 -0.23 -1.62 15.03
N GLU A 12 -1.58 -1.76 15.01
CA GLU A 12 -2.64 -0.75 15.20
C GLU A 12 -3.76 -0.66 14.15
N PHE A 13 -3.85 -1.58 13.17
CA PHE A 13 -5.06 -1.70 12.34
C PHE A 13 -5.71 -3.07 12.53
N VAL A 14 -6.39 -3.25 13.66
CA VAL A 14 -7.13 -4.49 13.90
C VAL A 14 -8.54 -4.37 13.33
N CYS A 15 -8.81 -5.20 12.34
CA CYS A 15 -10.15 -5.48 11.83
C CYS A 15 -10.97 -6.20 12.92
N TYR A 16 -11.68 -5.44 13.76
CA TYR A 16 -12.73 -6.00 14.61
C TYR A 16 -14.07 -5.92 13.88
N ARG A 17 -14.35 -6.96 13.09
CA ARG A 17 -15.70 -7.45 12.76
C ARG A 17 -16.70 -6.41 12.22
N CYS A 18 -16.50 -5.94 10.99
CA CYS A 18 -17.59 -5.62 10.06
C CYS A 18 -17.05 -5.68 8.63
N LYS A 19 -17.69 -6.48 7.77
CA LYS A 19 -17.12 -7.08 6.53
C LYS A 19 -16.60 -6.12 5.44
N ARG A 20 -16.50 -4.80 5.66
CA ARG A 20 -16.15 -3.83 4.59
C ARG A 20 -15.32 -2.58 5.00
N ASN A 21 -15.02 -2.37 6.29
CA ASN A 21 -14.39 -1.11 6.76
C ASN A 21 -13.26 -1.35 7.79
N TRP A 22 -12.18 -0.56 7.71
CA TRP A 22 -11.05 -0.60 8.64
C TRP A 22 -11.08 0.61 9.59
N GLN A 23 -11.09 0.33 10.90
CA GLN A 23 -11.21 1.33 11.97
C GLN A 23 -9.99 1.33 12.88
N ARG A 24 -9.70 2.49 13.50
CA ARG A 24 -8.69 2.59 14.56
C ARG A 24 -9.29 2.10 15.90
N LYS A 25 -8.58 1.18 16.57
CA LYS A 25 -9.01 0.46 17.79
C LYS A 25 -9.64 1.33 18.89
N ASN A 26 -9.15 2.55 19.10
CA ASN A 26 -9.52 3.35 20.27
C ASN A 26 -10.49 4.51 19.97
N THR A 27 -10.76 4.80 18.69
CA THR A 27 -11.54 5.98 18.30
C THR A 27 -12.80 5.64 17.51
N GLY A 28 -12.96 4.40 17.01
CA GLY A 28 -14.09 4.01 16.16
C GLY A 28 -14.11 4.65 14.77
N ILE A 29 -13.25 5.64 14.51
CA ILE A 29 -13.13 6.34 13.23
C ILE A 29 -12.69 5.35 12.14
N VAL A 30 -13.51 5.22 11.10
CA VAL A 30 -13.20 4.49 9.86
C VAL A 30 -12.20 5.31 9.05
N ARG A 31 -11.06 4.71 8.68
CA ARG A 31 -10.03 5.37 7.86
C ARG A 31 -9.98 4.84 6.44
N VAL A 32 -10.40 3.60 6.23
CA VAL A 32 -10.41 2.96 4.91
C VAL A 32 -11.72 2.22 4.72
N THR A 33 -12.33 2.40 3.55
CA THR A 33 -13.56 1.74 3.11
C THR A 33 -13.33 1.07 1.77
N VAL A 34 -14.02 -0.04 1.52
CA VAL A 34 -13.99 -0.72 0.23
C VAL A 34 -15.16 -0.22 -0.62
N ASN A 35 -14.88 0.24 -1.84
CA ASN A 35 -15.90 0.62 -2.81
C ASN A 35 -15.91 -0.38 -3.97
N GLU A 36 -17.09 -0.97 -4.22
CA GLU A 36 -17.27 -2.02 -5.20
C GLU A 36 -16.96 -1.57 -6.65
N LYS A 37 -17.09 -0.27 -6.93
CA LYS A 37 -16.74 0.34 -8.23
C LYS A 37 -15.29 0.08 -8.66
N TYR A 38 -14.37 -0.12 -7.71
CA TYR A 38 -12.95 -0.30 -8.00
C TYR A 38 -12.53 -1.76 -8.20
N PHE A 39 -13.42 -2.75 -8.01
CA PHE A 39 -13.10 -4.12 -8.39
C PHE A 39 -13.10 -4.27 -9.89
N ARG A 40 -12.07 -4.95 -10.42
CA ARG A 40 -12.05 -5.31 -11.83
C ARG A 40 -12.61 -6.73 -12.00
N PRO A 41 -13.30 -7.02 -13.11
CA PRO A 41 -13.83 -8.36 -13.39
C PRO A 41 -12.75 -9.46 -13.43
N THR A 42 -11.50 -9.09 -13.64
CA THR A 42 -10.35 -9.99 -13.66
C THR A 42 -9.25 -9.37 -12.82
N GLU A 43 -9.03 -9.92 -11.63
CA GLU A 43 -7.91 -9.57 -10.78
C GLU A 43 -6.73 -10.52 -11.02
N VAL A 44 -5.53 -10.03 -10.70
CA VAL A 44 -4.30 -10.84 -10.74
C VAL A 44 -3.91 -11.13 -9.31
N ASP A 45 -4.01 -12.40 -8.90
CA ASP A 45 -3.80 -12.81 -7.51
C ASP A 45 -2.36 -12.62 -7.05
N LEU A 46 -1.39 -13.04 -7.88
CA LEU A 46 0.02 -12.97 -7.55
C LEU A 46 0.85 -12.63 -8.79
N SER A 47 1.61 -11.55 -8.70
CA SER A 47 2.58 -11.16 -9.72
C SER A 47 3.96 -11.06 -9.08
N ILE A 48 4.75 -12.11 -9.25
CA ILE A 48 6.14 -12.18 -8.80
C ILE A 48 7.04 -12.29 -10.02
N ASN A 49 8.03 -11.39 -10.11
CA ASN A 49 9.03 -11.38 -11.17
C ASN A 49 10.41 -11.77 -10.61
N ASN A 50 11.16 -12.59 -11.34
CA ASN A 50 12.54 -12.93 -11.03
C ASN A 50 13.53 -12.08 -11.87
N PRO A 51 14.28 -11.14 -11.27
CA PRO A 51 15.17 -10.25 -12.01
C PRO A 51 16.53 -10.86 -12.37
N LYS A 52 16.81 -12.14 -12.05
CA LYS A 52 18.13 -12.77 -12.21
C LYS A 52 18.78 -12.54 -13.58
N LYS A 53 18.02 -12.68 -14.67
CA LYS A 53 18.53 -12.46 -16.05
C LYS A 53 19.07 -11.04 -16.28
N VAL A 54 18.42 -10.04 -15.67
CA VAL A 54 18.81 -8.63 -15.77
C VAL A 54 20.03 -8.35 -14.90
N GLU A 55 20.10 -8.95 -13.71
CA GLU A 55 21.27 -8.84 -12.83
C GLU A 55 22.52 -9.42 -13.49
N GLU A 56 22.41 -10.56 -14.17
CA GLU A 56 23.54 -11.23 -14.84
C GLU A 56 24.01 -10.47 -16.09
N ASN A 57 23.09 -10.12 -16.98
CA ASN A 57 23.44 -9.56 -18.28
C ASN A 57 23.73 -8.05 -18.22
N LEU A 58 23.00 -7.32 -17.38
CA LEU A 58 23.04 -5.85 -17.34
C LEU A 58 23.66 -5.32 -16.04
N LYS A 59 24.04 -6.19 -15.09
CA LYS A 59 24.56 -5.80 -13.76
C LYS A 59 23.66 -4.81 -13.04
N TRP A 60 22.37 -4.78 -13.38
CA TRP A 60 21.40 -3.86 -12.82
C TRP A 60 20.79 -4.45 -11.56
N LYS A 61 20.67 -3.64 -10.51
CA LYS A 61 20.00 -4.00 -9.26
C LYS A 61 19.11 -2.85 -8.77
N PRO A 62 17.97 -3.14 -8.13
CA PRO A 62 17.10 -2.11 -7.57
C PRO A 62 17.81 -1.37 -6.44
N LYS A 63 17.85 -0.03 -6.53
CA LYS A 63 18.44 0.85 -5.50
C LYS A 63 17.49 1.15 -4.34
N MET A 64 16.20 0.88 -4.52
CA MET A 64 15.14 1.24 -3.58
C MET A 64 14.45 -0.02 -3.06
N THR A 65 14.22 -0.08 -1.75
CA THR A 65 13.41 -1.13 -1.14
C THR A 65 11.95 -0.70 -1.10
N PHE A 66 11.03 -1.66 -1.05
CA PHE A 66 9.61 -1.39 -0.92
C PHE A 66 9.28 -0.47 0.27
N LYS A 67 9.81 -0.80 1.46
CA LYS A 67 9.58 0.01 2.67
C LYS A 67 10.10 1.44 2.54
N LYS A 68 11.24 1.64 1.86
CA LYS A 68 11.81 2.98 1.65
C LYS A 68 10.95 3.79 0.68
N LEU A 69 10.52 3.18 -0.42
CA LEU A 69 9.61 3.80 -1.39
C LEU A 69 8.32 4.27 -0.72
N VAL A 70 7.69 3.41 0.10
CA VAL A 70 6.48 3.74 0.85
C VAL A 70 6.68 4.96 1.75
N LYS A 71 7.78 4.99 2.52
CA LYS A 71 8.10 6.12 3.40
C LYS A 71 8.27 7.42 2.63
N GLU A 72 8.95 7.37 1.50
CA GLU A 72 9.19 8.53 0.64
C GLU A 72 7.90 9.08 0.05
N MET A 73 7.04 8.21 -0.49
CA MET A 73 5.74 8.60 -1.05
C MET A 73 4.83 9.24 0.01
N VAL A 74 4.71 8.62 1.20
CA VAL A 74 3.87 9.15 2.29
C VAL A 74 4.40 10.50 2.79
N ALA A 75 5.72 10.65 2.91
CA ALA A 75 6.32 11.92 3.33
C ALA A 75 6.03 13.05 2.32
N ALA A 76 6.16 12.74 1.02
CA ALA A 76 5.86 13.69 -0.05
C ALA A 76 4.37 14.10 -0.04
N ASP A 77 3.44 13.15 0.10
CA ASP A 77 2.01 13.45 0.17
C ASP A 77 1.65 14.29 1.40
N ILE A 78 2.27 14.04 2.56
CA ILE A 78 2.07 14.87 3.76
C ILE A 78 2.55 16.30 3.52
N GLU A 79 3.70 16.48 2.87
CA GLU A 79 4.21 17.80 2.53
C GLU A 79 3.29 18.52 1.52
N LEU A 80 2.82 17.81 0.50
CA LEU A 80 1.89 18.33 -0.49
C LEU A 80 0.59 18.78 0.16
N MET A 81 -0.06 17.91 0.94
CA MET A 81 -1.33 18.21 1.61
C MET A 81 -1.23 19.32 2.66
N ARG A 82 -0.05 19.55 3.23
CA ARG A 82 0.21 20.70 4.11
C ARG A 82 0.24 22.02 3.35
N LYS A 83 0.71 22.01 2.11
CA LYS A 83 0.80 23.21 1.25
C LYS A 83 -0.52 23.48 0.54
N ASP A 84 -1.13 22.44 -0.03
CA ASP A 84 -2.39 22.50 -0.74
C ASP A 84 -3.27 21.28 -0.36
N PRO A 85 -4.27 21.48 0.52
CA PRO A 85 -5.19 20.41 0.93
C PRO A 85 -6.13 19.92 -0.17
N THR A 86 -6.14 20.55 -1.35
CA THR A 86 -7.04 20.21 -2.46
C THR A 86 -6.36 19.51 -3.64
N ALA A 87 -5.05 19.27 -3.53
CA ALA A 87 -4.22 18.64 -4.55
C ALA A 87 -4.57 17.16 -4.85
#